data_AF-A0A1I5XS31-F1
#
_entry.id   AF-A0A1I5XS31-F1
#
_cell.length_a   1.000
_cell.length_b   1.000
_cell.length_c   1.000
_cell.angle_alpha   90.00
_cell.angle_beta   90.00
_cell.angle_gamma   90.00
#
_symmetry.space_group_name_H-M   'P 1'
#
loop_
_entity.id
_entity.type
_entity.pdbx_description
1 polymer ?
#
loop_
_entity_poly.entity_id
_entity_poly.type
_entity_poly.pdbx_seq_one_letter_code
_entity_poly.pdbx_strand_id
1 'polypeptide(L)'
;MGSNGIAKYLENHGIHKIARQNGKNPLFDASLIRRIIQNPVYCDKIAYGRRRTEKVHGTRNDYRQVYKDDYLLVDGLHEALVSEEVWEQAQIKVAAQAKKYEKVNSPKGEKIHLLSGVLRCPVCGAGMYGNKSIKHRKDGTKYSDYFYYGCKHRNMTRGHKCDYRKQVSETKWDGAVVEVLRKLVSNKKFAGMKREKS
;
A
#
# COMPACT_ATOMS: atom_id res chain seq x y z
N MET A 1 11.85 -7.57 -13.89
CA MET A 1 10.99 -6.41 -13.57
C MET A 1 9.77 -6.91 -12.80
N GLY A 2 9.41 -6.28 -11.67
CA GLY A 2 8.23 -6.68 -10.88
C GLY A 2 7.00 -5.81 -11.15
N SER A 3 5.84 -6.18 -10.59
CA SER A 3 4.56 -5.51 -10.88
C SER A 3 4.54 -4.01 -10.55
N ASN A 4 5.28 -3.56 -9.52
CA ASN A 4 5.48 -2.13 -9.28
C ASN A 4 6.21 -1.45 -10.44
N GLY A 5 7.22 -2.11 -11.01
CA GLY A 5 7.98 -1.63 -12.17
C GLY A 5 7.11 -1.54 -13.41
N ILE A 6 6.26 -2.55 -13.66
CA ILE A 6 5.27 -2.52 -14.75
C ILE A 6 4.31 -1.34 -14.56
N ALA A 7 3.80 -1.10 -13.34
CA ALA A 7 2.95 0.06 -13.07
C ALA A 7 3.64 1.39 -13.42
N LYS A 8 4.93 1.54 -13.08
CA LYS A 8 5.70 2.74 -13.44
C LYS A 8 5.91 2.85 -14.95
N TYR A 9 6.19 1.73 -15.60
CA TYR A 9 6.39 1.69 -17.05
C TYR A 9 5.13 2.15 -17.77
N LEU A 10 3.96 1.60 -17.44
CA LEU A 10 2.67 1.97 -18.05
C LEU A 10 2.39 3.48 -17.88
N GLU A 11 2.57 4.00 -16.66
CA GLU A 11 2.43 5.43 -16.37
C GLU A 11 3.37 6.30 -17.21
N ASN A 12 4.64 5.91 -17.31
CA ASN A 12 5.64 6.65 -18.09
C ASN A 12 5.36 6.66 -19.60
N HIS A 13 4.54 5.72 -20.09
CA HIS A 13 4.13 5.63 -21.49
C HIS A 13 2.69 6.16 -21.72
N GLY A 14 2.08 6.80 -20.71
CA GLY A 14 0.72 7.35 -20.83
C GLY A 14 -0.40 6.30 -20.90
N ILE A 15 -0.12 5.06 -20.50
CA ILE A 15 -1.09 3.96 -20.54
C ILE A 15 -1.86 3.93 -19.23
N HIS A 16 -3.15 4.27 -19.30
CA HIS A 16 -4.05 4.37 -18.16
C HIS A 16 -5.23 3.40 -18.28
N LYS A 17 -5.83 3.03 -17.14
CA LYS A 17 -7.07 2.24 -17.14
C LYS A 17 -8.28 3.14 -17.38
N ILE A 18 -9.29 2.55 -18.01
CA ILE A 18 -10.62 3.14 -18.14
C ILE A 18 -11.24 3.26 -16.73
N ALA A 19 -11.65 4.47 -16.35
CA ALA A 19 -12.30 4.72 -15.08
C ALA A 19 -13.65 3.99 -15.02
N ARG A 20 -13.90 3.27 -13.92
CA ARG A 20 -15.17 2.58 -13.66
C ARG A 20 -15.86 3.17 -12.43
N GLN A 21 -17.16 2.91 -12.27
CA GLN A 21 -17.97 3.40 -11.14
C GLN A 21 -17.31 3.11 -9.77
N ASN A 22 -16.84 1.88 -9.56
CA ASN A 22 -16.17 1.43 -8.32
C ASN A 22 -14.63 1.56 -8.37
N GLY A 23 -14.08 2.22 -9.39
CA GLY A 23 -12.65 2.29 -9.67
C GLY A 23 -12.27 3.56 -10.40
N LYS A 24 -12.31 4.70 -9.69
CA LYS A 24 -12.06 6.04 -10.25
C LYS A 24 -10.58 6.34 -10.52
N ASN A 25 -9.67 5.59 -9.89
CA ASN A 25 -8.25 5.83 -10.04
C ASN A 25 -7.81 5.43 -11.48
N PRO A 26 -7.12 6.28 -12.25
CA PRO A 26 -6.70 5.97 -13.62
C PRO A 26 -5.39 5.15 -13.71
N LEU A 27 -4.63 5.01 -12.62
CA LEU A 27 -3.33 4.33 -12.68
C LEU A 27 -3.40 2.86 -12.27
N PHE A 28 -2.56 2.04 -12.89
CA PHE A 28 -2.44 0.64 -12.55
C PHE A 28 -1.80 0.47 -11.17
N ASP A 29 -2.43 -0.36 -10.33
CA ASP A 29 -1.84 -0.83 -9.09
C ASP A 29 -1.10 -2.16 -9.31
N ALA A 30 -0.06 -2.41 -8.53
CA ALA A 30 0.70 -3.64 -8.61
C ALA A 30 -0.13 -4.89 -8.26
N SER A 31 -1.15 -4.79 -7.39
CA SER A 31 -2.04 -5.93 -7.14
C SER A 31 -2.94 -6.23 -8.35
N LEU A 32 -3.41 -5.18 -9.04
CA LEU A 32 -4.20 -5.31 -10.25
C LEU A 32 -3.38 -5.95 -11.37
N ILE A 33 -2.14 -5.49 -11.58
CA ILE A 33 -1.23 -6.07 -12.59
C ILE A 33 -0.98 -7.56 -12.31
N ARG A 34 -0.73 -7.95 -11.05
CA ARG A 34 -0.58 -9.38 -10.70
C ARG A 34 -1.83 -10.17 -11.05
N ARG A 35 -3.01 -9.65 -10.72
CA ARG A 35 -4.29 -10.31 -11.04
C ARG A 35 -4.51 -10.47 -12.54
N ILE A 36 -4.08 -9.49 -13.35
CA ILE A 36 -4.14 -9.57 -14.81
C ILE A 36 -3.18 -10.68 -15.29
N ILE A 37 -1.92 -10.65 -14.88
CA ILE A 37 -0.92 -11.63 -15.31
C ILE A 37 -1.29 -13.07 -14.90
N GLN A 38 -1.87 -13.27 -13.71
CA GLN A 38 -2.24 -14.59 -13.18
C GLN A 38 -3.61 -15.10 -13.66
N ASN A 39 -4.27 -14.38 -14.57
CA ASN A 39 -5.58 -14.78 -15.08
C ASN A 39 -5.41 -15.80 -16.22
N PRO A 40 -5.84 -17.06 -16.06
CA PRO A 40 -5.74 -18.10 -17.09
C PRO A 40 -6.67 -17.86 -18.27
N VAL A 41 -7.67 -16.97 -18.12
CA VAL A 41 -8.55 -16.60 -19.23
C VAL A 41 -7.78 -16.01 -20.41
N TYR A 42 -6.61 -15.42 -20.19
CA TYR A 42 -5.83 -14.87 -21.29
C TYR A 42 -5.10 -15.93 -22.13
N CYS A 43 -4.99 -17.17 -21.64
CA CYS A 43 -4.50 -18.33 -22.38
C CYS A 43 -5.64 -19.35 -22.49
N ASP A 44 -6.75 -18.97 -23.12
CA ASP A 44 -7.97 -19.77 -23.38
C ASP A 44 -8.62 -20.57 -22.22
N LYS A 45 -8.10 -20.55 -21.00
CA LYS A 45 -8.59 -21.40 -19.90
C LYS A 45 -9.58 -20.71 -18.96
N ILE A 46 -10.58 -21.44 -18.50
CA ILE A 46 -11.58 -20.97 -17.53
C ILE A 46 -11.33 -21.65 -16.19
N ALA A 47 -11.20 -20.83 -15.14
CA ALA A 47 -10.99 -21.31 -13.78
C ALA A 47 -12.25 -21.15 -12.92
N TYR A 48 -12.73 -22.24 -12.34
CA TYR A 48 -13.89 -22.27 -11.44
C TYR A 48 -13.51 -22.70 -10.02
N GLY A 49 -14.03 -21.99 -9.01
CA GLY A 49 -13.76 -22.32 -7.59
C GLY A 49 -12.49 -21.70 -6.99
N ARG A 50 -11.76 -20.85 -7.73
CA ARG A 50 -10.54 -20.15 -7.24
C ARG A 50 -10.74 -19.31 -5.98
N ARG A 51 -11.96 -18.84 -5.72
CA ARG A 51 -12.30 -18.00 -4.56
C ARG A 51 -13.60 -18.48 -3.95
N ARG A 52 -13.61 -18.66 -2.63
CA ARG A 52 -14.83 -18.92 -1.86
C ARG A 52 -14.96 -17.89 -0.74
N THR A 53 -16.19 -17.54 -0.39
CA THR A 53 -16.48 -16.72 0.79
C THR A 53 -16.82 -17.66 1.94
N GLU A 54 -16.06 -17.59 3.03
CA GLU A 54 -16.26 -18.39 4.24
C GLU A 54 -16.67 -17.49 5.40
N LYS A 55 -17.66 -17.95 6.19
CA LYS A 55 -18.08 -17.25 7.42
C LYS A 55 -16.99 -17.37 8.47
N VAL A 56 -16.62 -16.25 9.10
CA VAL A 56 -15.68 -16.25 10.21
C VAL A 56 -16.43 -16.70 11.47
N HIS A 57 -16.07 -17.88 11.96
CA HIS A 57 -16.68 -18.44 13.17
C HIS A 57 -16.41 -17.53 14.38
N GLY A 58 -17.43 -17.29 15.21
CA GLY A 58 -17.34 -16.38 16.36
C GLY A 58 -17.74 -14.92 16.09
N THR A 59 -18.09 -14.57 14.85
CA THR A 59 -18.66 -13.25 14.50
C THR A 59 -20.08 -13.39 13.97
N ARG A 60 -20.92 -12.37 14.20
CA ARG A 60 -22.31 -12.38 13.73
C ARG A 60 -22.39 -12.35 12.20
N ASN A 61 -21.64 -11.43 11.56
CA ASN A 61 -21.73 -11.10 10.14
C ASN A 61 -20.35 -10.87 9.47
N ASP A 62 -19.28 -11.53 9.91
CA ASP A 62 -17.98 -11.40 9.23
C ASP A 62 -17.72 -12.58 8.29
N TYR A 63 -17.19 -12.25 7.10
CA TYR A 63 -16.92 -13.19 6.02
C TYR A 63 -15.54 -12.90 5.45
N ARG A 64 -14.74 -13.94 5.26
CA ARG A 64 -13.43 -13.84 4.62
C ARG A 64 -13.42 -14.49 3.26
N GLN A 65 -12.68 -13.91 2.33
CA GLN A 65 -12.41 -14.53 1.05
C GLN A 65 -11.22 -15.49 1.18
N VAL A 66 -11.44 -16.76 0.84
CA VAL A 66 -10.43 -17.81 0.86
C VAL A 66 -10.08 -18.19 -0.58
N TYR A 67 -8.79 -18.32 -0.82
CA TYR A 67 -8.22 -18.73 -2.09
C TYR A 67 -7.84 -20.21 -1.96
N LYS A 68 -8.26 -21.03 -2.94
CA LYS A 68 -7.87 -22.43 -3.03
C LYS A 68 -6.90 -22.61 -4.18
N ASP A 69 -5.88 -23.43 -3.96
CA ASP A 69 -4.93 -23.81 -5.00
C ASP A 69 -5.46 -24.97 -5.85
N ASP A 70 -6.33 -25.81 -5.27
CA ASP A 70 -7.08 -26.84 -5.98
C ASP A 70 -8.42 -26.25 -6.48
N TYR A 71 -8.46 -25.95 -7.77
CA TYR A 71 -9.62 -25.41 -8.48
C TYR A 71 -9.72 -26.02 -9.87
N LEU A 72 -10.94 -26.12 -10.38
CA LEU A 72 -11.18 -26.64 -11.72
C LEU A 72 -10.66 -25.66 -12.77
N LEU A 73 -9.81 -26.14 -13.66
CA LEU A 73 -9.30 -25.42 -14.81
C LEU A 73 -9.68 -26.22 -16.06
N VAL A 74 -10.43 -25.59 -16.98
CA VAL A 74 -10.91 -26.22 -18.22
C VAL A 74 -10.60 -25.31 -19.40
N ASP A 75 -10.47 -25.89 -20.58
CA ASP A 75 -10.31 -25.12 -21.80
C ASP A 75 -11.63 -24.39 -22.13
N GLY A 76 -11.49 -23.10 -22.44
CA GLY A 76 -12.59 -22.22 -22.81
C GLY A 76 -12.84 -22.23 -24.32
N LEU A 77 -13.97 -21.64 -24.70
CA LEU A 77 -14.36 -21.48 -26.11
C LEU A 77 -13.86 -20.15 -26.72
N HIS A 78 -13.15 -19.33 -25.94
CA HIS A 78 -12.68 -18.02 -26.36
C HIS A 78 -11.27 -18.07 -26.92
N GLU A 79 -10.98 -17.19 -27.86
CA GLU A 79 -9.63 -17.03 -28.42
C GLU A 79 -8.65 -16.55 -27.34
N ALA A 80 -7.48 -17.21 -27.25
CA ALA A 80 -6.41 -16.82 -26.35
C ALA A 80 -5.81 -15.47 -26.76
N LEU A 81 -5.58 -14.58 -25.78
CA LEU A 81 -4.85 -13.32 -26.02
C LEU A 81 -3.33 -13.53 -26.06
N VAL A 82 -2.84 -14.57 -25.37
CA VAL A 82 -1.43 -14.96 -25.31
C VAL A 82 -1.33 -16.48 -25.42
N SER A 83 -0.24 -16.98 -25.98
CA SER A 83 0.00 -18.42 -26.02
C SER A 83 0.20 -19.00 -24.61
N GLU A 84 -0.06 -20.30 -24.47
CA GLU A 84 0.12 -21.01 -23.21
C GLU A 84 1.56 -20.89 -22.70
N GLU A 85 2.55 -21.01 -23.58
CA GLU A 85 3.97 -20.94 -23.22
C GLU A 85 4.32 -19.56 -22.65
N VAL A 86 3.84 -18.48 -23.28
CA VAL A 86 4.08 -17.12 -22.79
C VAL A 86 3.44 -16.92 -21.41
N TRP A 87 2.25 -17.46 -21.21
CA TRP A 87 1.54 -17.38 -19.94
C TRP A 87 2.26 -18.14 -18.83
N GLU A 88 2.72 -19.35 -19.10
CA GLU A 88 3.49 -20.17 -18.17
C GLU A 88 4.81 -19.49 -17.77
N GLN A 89 5.55 -18.95 -18.73
CA GLN A 89 6.78 -18.19 -18.47
C GLN A 89 6.50 -16.97 -17.59
N ALA A 90 5.35 -16.31 -17.75
CA ALA A 90 4.94 -15.23 -16.86
C ALA A 90 4.64 -15.75 -15.44
N GLN A 91 3.98 -16.90 -15.29
CA GLN A 91 3.70 -17.49 -13.97
C GLN A 91 4.98 -17.86 -13.24
N ILE A 92 5.97 -18.45 -13.92
CA ILE A 92 7.28 -18.77 -13.35
C ILE A 92 7.96 -17.51 -12.79
N LYS A 93 7.94 -16.41 -13.55
CA LYS A 93 8.50 -15.13 -13.10
C LYS A 93 7.74 -14.55 -11.91
N VAL A 94 6.41 -14.69 -11.88
CA VAL A 94 5.59 -14.23 -10.75
C VAL A 94 5.90 -15.05 -9.50
N ALA A 95 5.99 -16.36 -9.60
CA ALA A 95 6.34 -17.26 -8.50
C ALA A 95 7.74 -16.96 -7.95
N ALA A 96 8.73 -16.76 -8.82
CA ALA A 96 10.09 -16.38 -8.42
C ALA A 96 10.15 -15.06 -7.65
N GLN A 97 9.27 -14.11 -8.01
CA GLN A 97 9.15 -12.81 -7.34
C GLN A 97 8.24 -12.82 -6.11
N ALA A 98 7.50 -13.91 -5.88
CA ALA A 98 6.58 -14.04 -4.75
C ALA A 98 7.30 -14.23 -3.41
N LYS A 99 8.64 -14.34 -3.40
CA LYS A 99 9.44 -14.37 -2.17
C LYS A 99 9.00 -13.23 -1.26
N LYS A 100 8.41 -13.61 -0.12
CA LYS A 100 8.11 -12.68 0.96
C LYS A 100 9.47 -12.11 1.39
N TYR A 101 9.70 -10.83 1.13
CA TYR A 101 10.77 -10.13 1.82
C TYR A 101 10.55 -10.39 3.31
N GLU A 102 11.52 -11.00 3.97
CA GLU A 102 11.50 -11.04 5.41
C GLU A 102 11.36 -9.61 5.89
N LYS A 103 10.42 -9.38 6.81
CA LYS A 103 10.34 -8.10 7.50
C LYS A 103 11.57 -8.01 8.40
N VAL A 104 12.70 -7.63 7.82
CA VAL A 104 13.98 -7.43 8.50
C VAL A 104 13.85 -6.38 9.60
N ASN A 105 12.84 -5.49 9.46
CA ASN A 105 12.48 -4.43 10.38
C ASN A 105 11.06 -4.62 10.93
N SER A 106 10.68 -5.84 11.31
CA SER A 106 9.45 -6.01 12.09
C SER A 106 9.63 -5.30 13.43
N PRO A 107 8.82 -4.28 13.75
CA PRO A 107 9.01 -3.56 15.00
C PRO A 107 8.63 -4.52 16.14
N LYS A 108 9.62 -4.99 16.90
CA LYS A 108 9.35 -5.40 18.28
C LYS A 108 8.84 -4.14 19.00
N GLY A 109 7.52 -4.02 19.10
CA GLY A 109 6.81 -2.82 19.56
C GLY A 109 6.50 -1.85 18.42
N GLU A 110 5.28 -1.88 17.89
CA GLU A 110 4.77 -0.84 16.99
C GLU A 110 4.84 0.52 17.70
N LYS A 111 5.87 1.31 17.39
CA LYS A 111 5.93 2.70 17.83
C LYS A 111 4.74 3.43 17.20
N ILE A 112 3.77 3.79 18.03
CA ILE A 112 2.67 4.66 17.61
C ILE A 112 3.25 6.07 17.50
N HIS A 113 3.31 6.57 16.27
CA HIS A 113 3.74 7.94 16.00
C HIS A 113 2.71 8.94 16.50
N LEU A 114 3.14 10.02 17.16
CA LEU A 114 2.26 11.01 17.80
C LEU A 114 1.21 11.57 16.85
N LEU A 115 1.60 11.83 15.60
CA LEU A 115 0.76 12.48 14.60
C LEU A 115 0.15 11.49 13.58
N SER A 116 0.13 10.20 13.93
CA SER A 116 -0.52 9.17 13.13
C SER A 116 -2.01 9.49 12.95
N GLY A 117 -2.51 9.35 11.71
CA GLY A 117 -3.91 9.67 11.36
C GLY A 117 -4.23 11.16 11.21
N VAL A 118 -3.41 12.06 11.75
CA VAL A 118 -3.61 13.51 11.67
C VAL A 118 -2.93 14.08 10.43
N LEU A 119 -1.68 13.70 10.17
CA LEU A 119 -0.88 14.29 9.09
C LEU A 119 -1.39 13.94 7.70
N ARG A 120 -1.56 14.96 6.87
CA ARG A 120 -1.94 14.85 5.45
C ARG A 120 -0.84 15.38 4.55
N CYS A 121 -0.66 14.72 3.41
CA CYS A 121 0.23 15.21 2.37
C CYS A 121 -0.32 16.52 1.80
N PRO A 122 0.49 17.59 1.72
CA PRO A 122 0.02 18.89 1.23
C PRO A 122 -0.32 18.90 -0.26
N VAL A 123 0.19 17.92 -1.03
CA VAL A 123 -0.05 17.83 -2.47
C VAL A 123 -1.27 16.97 -2.78
N CYS A 124 -1.31 15.72 -2.28
CA CYS A 124 -2.36 14.77 -2.64
C CYS A 124 -3.43 14.55 -1.56
N GLY A 125 -3.36 15.24 -0.42
CA GLY A 125 -4.32 15.11 0.69
C GLY A 125 -4.32 13.75 1.41
N ALA A 126 -3.50 12.80 0.97
CA ALA A 126 -3.46 11.47 1.55
C ALA A 126 -2.79 11.47 2.94
N GLY A 127 -3.25 10.60 3.84
CA GLY A 127 -2.59 10.39 5.13
C GLY A 127 -1.11 10.03 4.97
N MET A 128 -0.24 10.71 5.71
CA MET A 128 1.19 10.42 5.77
C MET A 128 1.46 9.20 6.67
N TYR A 129 2.53 8.48 6.39
CA TYR A 129 2.95 7.31 7.17
C TYR A 129 4.29 7.58 7.85
N GLY A 130 4.50 6.95 9.01
CA GLY A 130 5.78 6.94 9.70
C GLY A 130 6.74 5.95 9.04
N ASN A 131 7.96 6.40 8.79
CA ASN A 131 9.03 5.63 8.18
C ASN A 131 10.23 5.59 9.13
N LYS A 132 10.83 4.41 9.27
CA LYS A 132 12.01 4.17 10.11
C LYS A 132 13.24 4.06 9.22
N SER A 133 14.27 4.85 9.48
CA SER A 133 15.58 4.74 8.86
C SER A 133 16.58 4.24 9.90
N ILE A 134 17.09 3.04 9.65
CA ILE A 134 18.16 2.43 10.44
C ILE A 134 19.46 2.71 9.71
N LYS A 135 20.43 3.29 10.41
CA LYS A 135 21.78 3.51 9.90
C LYS A 135 22.74 2.67 10.72
N HIS A 136 23.77 2.16 10.06
CA HIS A 136 24.87 1.44 10.71
C HIS A 136 26.15 2.25 10.60
N ARG A 137 26.97 2.18 11.64
CA ARG A 137 28.34 2.71 11.68
C ARG A 137 29.28 1.77 10.92
N LYS A 138 30.49 2.26 10.64
CA LYS A 138 31.55 1.46 9.98
C LYS A 138 31.95 0.22 10.78
N ASP A 139 31.79 0.26 12.10
CA ASP A 139 32.05 -0.84 13.05
C ASP A 139 30.91 -1.88 13.12
N GLY A 140 29.85 -1.73 12.31
CA GLY A 140 28.67 -2.61 12.30
C GLY A 140 27.61 -2.27 13.36
N THR A 141 27.90 -1.41 14.33
CA THR A 141 26.93 -0.99 15.36
C THR A 141 25.84 -0.09 14.77
N LYS A 142 24.65 -0.08 15.38
CA LYS A 142 23.51 0.73 14.92
C LYS A 142 23.58 2.15 15.47
N TYR A 143 23.28 3.14 14.63
CA TYR A 143 22.88 4.46 15.12
C TYR A 143 21.50 4.38 15.78
N SER A 144 21.16 5.40 16.57
CA SER A 144 19.79 5.60 17.04
C SER A 144 18.81 5.62 15.87
N ASP A 145 17.65 5.01 16.07
CA ASP A 145 16.60 4.94 15.05
C ASP A 145 16.10 6.33 14.68
N TYR A 146 16.13 6.66 13.38
CA TYR A 146 15.58 7.90 12.87
C TYR A 146 14.18 7.65 12.31
N PHE A 147 13.24 8.50 12.68
CA PHE A 147 11.85 8.38 12.24
C PHE A 147 11.43 9.62 11.45
N TYR A 148 10.63 9.38 10.42
CA TYR A 148 10.19 10.41 9.48
C TYR A 148 8.73 10.23 9.10
N TYR A 149 8.03 11.33 8.85
CA TYR A 149 6.75 11.29 8.16
C TYR A 149 6.94 11.48 6.65
N GLY A 150 6.25 10.66 5.86
CA GLY A 150 6.30 10.72 4.40
C GLY A 150 4.94 10.46 3.73
N CYS A 151 4.77 10.97 2.51
CA CYS A 151 3.60 10.65 1.69
C CYS A 151 3.67 9.18 1.20
N LYS A 152 2.60 8.41 1.41
CA LYS A 152 2.49 7.01 0.95
C LYS A 152 2.43 6.86 -0.58
N HIS A 153 1.91 7.87 -1.28
CA HIS A 153 1.76 7.88 -2.74
C HIS A 153 3.06 8.25 -3.48
N ARG A 154 4.12 8.64 -2.76
CA ARG A 154 5.44 8.96 -3.37
C ARG A 154 6.06 7.78 -4.13
N ASN A 155 5.68 6.56 -3.75
CA ASN A 155 6.21 5.31 -4.30
C ASN A 155 5.27 4.69 -5.36
N MET A 156 4.25 5.41 -5.82
CA MET A 156 3.21 4.91 -6.73
C MET A 156 2.51 3.64 -6.20
N THR A 157 2.16 3.67 -4.91
CA THR A 157 1.47 2.55 -4.25
C THR A 157 -0.03 2.65 -4.46
N ARG A 158 -0.71 1.50 -4.56
CA ARG A 158 -2.18 1.44 -4.67
C ARG A 158 -2.73 2.22 -5.86
N GLY A 159 -1.94 2.35 -6.92
CA GLY A 159 -2.26 3.14 -8.11
C GLY A 159 -2.29 4.65 -7.88
N HIS A 160 -1.73 5.19 -6.80
CA HIS A 160 -1.73 6.64 -6.57
C HIS A 160 -0.33 7.21 -6.72
N LYS A 161 -0.19 8.28 -7.52
CA LYS A 161 1.06 9.00 -7.73
C LYS A 161 1.04 10.32 -6.96
N CYS A 162 2.17 10.67 -6.36
CA CYS A 162 2.41 11.97 -5.76
C CYS A 162 3.88 12.34 -5.92
N ASP A 163 4.14 13.58 -6.30
CA ASP A 163 5.46 14.18 -6.47
C ASP A 163 6.08 14.66 -5.14
N TYR A 164 5.31 14.66 -4.05
CA TYR A 164 5.81 14.98 -2.71
C TYR A 164 6.79 13.93 -2.20
N ARG A 165 8.09 14.21 -2.36
CA ARG A 165 9.19 13.32 -1.97
C ARG A 165 9.82 13.62 -0.61
N LYS A 166 9.53 14.80 -0.04
CA LYS A 166 10.13 15.22 1.23
C LYS A 166 9.71 14.27 2.36
N GLN A 167 10.68 13.85 3.15
CA GLN A 167 10.50 13.13 4.40
C GLN A 167 10.92 14.04 5.52
N VAL A 168 10.01 14.33 6.46
CA VAL A 168 10.31 15.26 7.55
C VAL A 168 10.53 14.48 8.83
N SER A 169 11.58 14.83 9.58
CA SER A 169 11.90 14.19 10.86
C SER A 169 10.70 14.26 11.81
N GLU A 170 10.37 13.14 12.43
CA GLU A 170 9.32 13.05 13.45
C GLU A 170 9.56 14.06 14.56
N THR A 171 10.79 14.14 15.09
CA THR A 171 11.16 15.08 16.17
C THR A 171 10.89 16.54 15.81
N LYS A 172 11.08 16.92 14.54
CA LYS A 172 10.88 18.28 14.06
C LYS A 172 9.39 18.64 14.01
N TRP A 173 8.58 17.74 13.45
CA TRP A 173 7.14 17.97 13.31
C TRP A 173 6.40 17.83 14.64
N ASP A 174 6.72 16.82 15.43
CA ASP A 174 6.14 16.63 16.75
C ASP A 174 6.48 17.85 17.64
N GLY A 175 7.73 18.30 17.64
CA GLY A 175 8.15 19.50 18.37
C GLY A 175 7.38 20.76 17.96
N ALA A 176 7.26 21.01 16.65
CA ALA A 176 6.51 22.15 16.13
C ALA A 176 5.02 22.10 16.49
N VAL A 177 4.38 20.93 16.39
CA VAL A 177 2.96 20.76 16.76
C VAL A 177 2.78 20.97 18.26
N VAL A 178 3.65 20.38 19.10
CA VAL A 178 3.61 20.56 20.55
C VAL A 178 3.79 22.04 20.92
N GLU A 179 4.68 22.76 20.25
CA GLU A 179 4.87 24.20 20.48
C GLU A 179 3.61 25.00 20.15
N VAL A 180 2.99 24.74 18.99
CA VAL A 180 1.74 25.39 18.59
C VAL A 180 0.62 25.07 19.58
N LEU A 181 0.49 23.81 20.00
CA LEU A 181 -0.50 23.40 21.00
C LEU A 181 -0.29 24.10 22.34
N ARG A 182 0.96 24.23 22.80
CA ARG A 182 1.29 24.99 24.02
C ARG A 182 0.85 26.44 23.91
N LYS A 183 1.16 27.12 22.79
CA LYS A 183 0.73 28.51 22.55
C LYS A 183 -0.79 28.65 22.51
N LEU A 184 -1.49 27.71 21.89
CA LEU A 184 -2.95 27.70 21.82
C LEU A 184 -3.59 27.51 23.21
N VAL A 185 -3.08 26.57 24.01
CA VAL A 185 -3.58 26.32 25.37
C VAL A 185 -3.29 27.49 26.32
N SER A 186 -2.14 28.14 26.18
CA SER A 186 -1.78 29.33 26.97
C SER A 186 -2.56 30.59 26.58
N ASN A 187 -3.31 30.58 25.47
CA ASN A 187 -4.14 31.70 25.08
C ASN A 187 -5.42 31.76 25.93
N LYS A 188 -5.59 32.84 26.71
CA LYS A 188 -6.70 33.05 27.65
C LYS A 188 -8.10 32.88 27.02
N LYS A 189 -8.29 33.25 25.75
CA LYS A 189 -9.58 33.07 25.05
C LYS A 189 -9.93 31.59 24.83
N PHE A 190 -8.93 30.77 24.47
CA PHE A 190 -9.14 29.34 24.24
C PHE A 190 -9.28 28.57 25.56
N ALA A 191 -8.52 28.97 26.59
CA ALA A 191 -8.68 28.45 27.95
C ALA A 191 -10.07 28.74 28.53
N GLY A 192 -10.66 29.91 28.23
CA GLY A 192 -12.03 30.25 28.60
C GLY A 192 -13.08 29.37 27.91
N MET A 193 -12.99 29.20 26.59
CA MET A 193 -13.93 28.36 25.81
C MET A 193 -13.99 26.89 26.26
N LYS A 194 -12.90 26.33 26.80
CA LYS A 194 -12.91 24.95 27.32
C LYS A 194 -13.63 24.82 28.67
N ARG A 195 -13.67 25.88 29.49
CA ARG A 195 -14.32 25.87 30.80
C ARG A 195 -15.84 26.01 30.73
N GLU A 196 -16.37 26.55 29.64
CA GLU A 196 -17.81 26.71 29.40
C GLU A 196 -18.50 25.49 28.77
N LYS A 197 -17.72 24.50 28.29
CA LYS A 197 -18.23 23.31 27.60
C LYS A 197 -18.05 22.00 28.40
N SER A 198 -17.62 22.07 29.65
CA SER A 198 -17.50 20.94 30.57
C SER A 198 -18.52 21.02 31.70
#